data_AF-A0AAE3CGG9-F1
#
_entry.id   AF-A0AAE3CGG9-F1
#
_cell.length_a   1.000
_cell.length_b   1.000
_cell.length_c   1.000
_cell.angle_alpha   90.00
_cell.angle_beta   90.00
_cell.angle_gamma   90.00
#
_symmetry.space_group_name_H-M   'P 1'
#
loop_
_entity.id
_entity.type
_entity.pdbx_description
1 polymer ?
#
loop_
_entity_poly.entity_id
_entity_poly.type
_entity_poly.pdbx_seq_one_letter_code
_entity_poly.pdbx_strand_id
1 'polypeptide(L)' 'DVVRQIHRELFNLDIPERWKAQLADTVGEIDFRMSEGADEEIQLSALLAKFAYVGSQMGG' A
#
# COMPACT_ATOMS: atom_id res chain seq x y z
N ASP A 1 12.17 2.71 -4.05
CA ASP A 1 12.80 3.17 -2.79
C ASP A 1 11.75 3.50 -1.73
N VAL A 2 10.82 4.42 -2.04
CA VAL A 2 9.71 4.81 -1.13
C VAL A 2 8.72 3.66 -0.85
N VAL A 3 8.38 2.84 -1.86
CA VAL A 3 7.44 1.71 -1.70
C VAL A 3 7.97 0.67 -0.72
N ARG A 4 9.28 0.40 -0.74
CA ARG A 4 9.93 -0.48 0.24
C ARG A 4 9.91 0.08 1.65
N GLN A 5 9.99 1.41 1.81
CA GLN A 5 9.84 2.05 3.11
C GLN A 5 8.40 1.94 3.61
N ILE A 6 7.42 2.19 2.74
CA ILE A 6 5.99 2.00 3.06
C ILE A 6 5.72 0.55 3.49
N HIS A 7 6.28 -0.43 2.77
CA HIS A 7 6.16 -1.84 3.14
C HIS A 7 6.71 -2.10 4.55
N ARG A 8 7.87 -1.55 4.92
CA ARG A 8 8.43 -1.74 6.27
C ARG A 8 7.55 -1.11 7.35
N GLU A 9 7.12 0.14 7.15
CA GLU A 9 6.29 0.84 8.13
C GLU A 9 4.90 0.21 8.27
N LEU A 10 4.37 -0.38 7.20
CA LEU A 10 3.11 -1.11 7.25
C LEU A 10 3.09 -2.21 8.33
N PHE A 11 4.18 -2.95 8.49
CA PHE A 11 4.27 -4.00 9.52
C PHE A 11 4.43 -3.44 10.94
N ASN A 12 4.83 -2.17 11.07
CA ASN A 12 4.92 -1.47 12.35
C ASN A 12 3.56 -0.88 12.80
N LEU A 13 2.54 -0.87 11.93
CA LEU A 13 1.23 -0.32 12.29
C LEU A 13 0.50 -1.21 13.31
N ASP A 14 -0.14 -0.57 14.28
CA ASP A 14 -1.03 -1.23 15.25
C ASP A 14 -2.46 -1.32 14.69
N ILE A 15 -2.64 -2.20 13.69
CA ILE A 15 -3.93 -2.50 13.06
C ILE A 15 -4.16 -4.01 13.00
N PRO A 16 -5.42 -4.49 12.92
CA PRO A 16 -5.70 -5.91 12.74
C PRO A 16 -4.97 -6.53 11.54
N GLU A 17 -4.46 -7.76 11.71
CA GLU A 17 -3.66 -8.47 10.69
C GLU A 17 -4.36 -8.58 9.33
N ARG A 18 -5.69 -8.72 9.31
CA ARG A 18 -6.46 -8.74 8.04
C ARG A 18 -6.21 -7.49 7.19
N TRP A 19 -6.07 -6.35 7.85
CA TRP A 19 -5.87 -5.07 7.18
C TRP A 19 -4.41 -4.88 6.78
N LYS A 20 -3.46 -5.33 7.61
CA LYS A 20 -2.04 -5.38 7.21
C LYS A 20 -1.85 -6.21 5.94
N ALA A 21 -2.45 -7.40 5.89
CA ALA A 21 -2.36 -8.28 4.73
C ALA A 21 -2.92 -7.62 3.47
N GLN A 22 -4.09 -6.98 3.55
CA GLN A 22 -4.71 -6.27 2.42
C GLN A 22 -3.86 -5.09 1.92
N LEU A 23 -3.29 -4.31 2.84
CA LEU A 23 -2.40 -3.21 2.48
C LEU A 23 -1.07 -3.74 1.89
N ALA A 24 -0.55 -4.86 2.40
CA ALA A 24 0.69 -5.47 1.92
C ALA A 24 0.54 -5.99 0.49
N ASP A 25 -0.59 -6.62 0.18
CA ASP A 25 -0.95 -7.05 -1.18
C ASP A 25 -0.96 -5.86 -2.15
N THR A 26 -1.58 -4.76 -1.75
CA THR A 26 -1.60 -3.51 -2.55
C THR A 26 -0.18 -2.97 -2.77
N VAL A 27 0.65 -2.94 -1.73
CA VAL A 27 2.04 -2.48 -1.83
C VAL A 27 2.86 -3.36 -2.78
N GLY A 28 2.66 -4.68 -2.73
CA GLY A 28 3.32 -5.64 -3.61
C GLY A 28 2.93 -5.46 -5.08
N GLU A 29 1.64 -5.25 -5.36
CA GLU A 29 1.16 -4.97 -6.73
C GLU A 29 1.78 -3.68 -7.30
N ILE A 30 1.88 -2.64 -6.48
CA ILE A 30 2.49 -1.37 -6.87
C ILE A 30 3.99 -1.51 -7.12
N ASP A 31 4.73 -2.19 -6.24
CA ASP A 31 6.17 -2.45 -6.42
C ASP A 31 6.42 -3.25 -7.72
N PHE A 32 5.57 -4.25 -7.99
CA PHE A 32 5.63 -5.03 -9.22
C PHE A 32 5.41 -4.15 -10.46
N ARG A 33 4.33 -3.35 -10.51
CA ARG A 33 4.03 -2.47 -11.65
C ARG A 33 5.13 -1.45 -11.90
N MET A 34 5.68 -0.85 -10.84
CA MET A 34 6.81 0.07 -10.94
C MET A 34 8.05 -0.64 -11.48
N SER A 35 8.31 -1.88 -11.06
CA SER A 35 9.43 -2.69 -11.59
C SER A 35 9.29 -3.02 -13.08
N GLU A 36 8.05 -3.12 -13.58
CA GLU A 36 7.73 -3.30 -15.00
C GLU A 36 7.75 -1.98 -15.81
N GLY A 37 8.12 -0.86 -15.18
CA GLY A 37 8.26 0.44 -15.84
C GLY A 37 6.99 1.29 -15.87
N ALA A 38 6.00 1.02 -15.00
CA ALA A 38 4.85 1.90 -14.83
C ALA A 38 5.26 3.26 -14.24
N ASP A 39 4.47 4.29 -14.57
CA ASP A 39 4.67 5.65 -14.06
C ASP A 39 4.55 5.73 -12.53
N GLU A 40 5.61 6.22 -11.88
CA GLU A 40 5.73 6.26 -10.42
C GLU A 40 4.67 7.17 -9.78
N GLU A 41 4.37 8.34 -10.35
CA GLU A 41 3.40 9.28 -9.78
C GLU A 41 1.98 8.70 -9.82
N ILE A 42 1.62 8.05 -10.92
CA ILE A 42 0.34 7.36 -11.07
C ILE A 42 0.25 6.18 -10.08
N GLN A 43 1.30 5.36 -9.96
CA GLN A 43 1.27 4.21 -9.04
C GLN A 43 1.23 4.64 -7.57
N LEU A 44 1.97 5.68 -7.18
CA LEU A 44 1.91 6.21 -5.82
C LEU A 44 0.55 6.83 -5.51
N SER A 45 -0.07 7.53 -6.47
CA SER A 45 -1.44 8.05 -6.33
C SER A 45 -2.44 6.92 -6.14
N ALA A 46 -2.30 5.82 -6.89
CA ALA A 46 -3.14 4.63 -6.75
C ALA A 46 -2.97 3.97 -5.38
N LEU A 47 -1.72 3.85 -4.88
CA LEU A 47 -1.41 3.33 -3.55
C LEU A 47 -2.11 4.13 -2.45
N LEU A 48 -1.97 5.47 -2.49
CA LEU A 48 -2.60 6.36 -1.53
C LEU A 48 -4.12 6.27 -1.55
N ALA A 49 -4.72 6.21 -2.75
CA ALA A 49 -6.17 6.04 -2.89
C ALA A 49 -6.65 4.71 -2.28
N LYS A 50 -5.91 3.62 -2.48
CA LYS A 50 -6.22 2.33 -1.86
C LYS A 50 -6.05 2.34 -0.36
N PHE A 51 -5.02 2.99 0.17
CA PHE A 51 -4.81 3.14 1.60
C PHE A 51 -5.95 3.93 2.25
N ALA A 52 -6.36 5.05 1.65
CA ALA A 52 -7.49 5.84 2.12
C ALA A 52 -8.80 5.04 2.10
N TYR A 53 -9.03 4.26 1.03
CA TYR A 53 -10.19 3.38 0.93
C TYR A 53 -10.19 2.34 2.04
N VAL A 54 -9.10 1.60 2.23
CA VAL A 54 -9.00 0.58 3.30
C VAL A 54 -9.17 1.22 4.68
N GLY A 55 -8.56 2.39 4.92
CA GLY A 55 -8.73 3.16 6.15
C GLY A 55 -10.20 3.52 6.43
N SER A 56 -10.98 3.88 5.40
CA SER A 56 -12.42 4.13 5.54
C SER A 56 -13.24 2.91 5.95
N GLN A 57 -12.76 1.70 5.62
CA GLN A 57 -13.41 0.45 6.02
C GLN A 57 -13.04 0.01 7.45
N MET A 58 -12.01 0.60 8.07
CA MET A 58 -11.62 0.28 9.45
C MET A 58 -12.43 1.03 10.49
N GLY A 59 -12.86 2.26 10.16
CA GLY A 59 -13.67 3.11 11.05
C GLY A 59 -15.18 2.96 10.89
N GLY A 60 -15.61 2.07 9.97
CA GLY A 60 -17.02 1.70 9.75
C GLY A 60 -17.42 0.41 10.46
#